data_AF-M4UMA5-F1
#
_entry.id   AF-M4UMA5-F1
#
_cell.length_a   1.000
_cell.length_b   1.000
_cell.length_c   1.000
_cell.angle_alpha   90.00
_cell.angle_beta   90.00
_cell.angle_gamma   90.00
#
_symmetry.space_group_name_H-M   'P 1'
#
loop_
_entity.id
_entity.type
_entity.pdbx_description
1 polymer ?
#
loop_
_entity_poly.entity_id
_entity_poly.type
_entity_poly.pdbx_seq_one_letter_code
_entity_poly.pdbx_strand_id
1 'polypeptide(L)'
;MKRWTFTAPEITQIEQQHDQIDFLALVYARISWGNAPATWAECDALLTQQWALALKYEMHNIDAKRLFIQALFYKPGGDNHPDGMACLTSASSARFRASGFLAWSQKHNSKDTNNGV
;
A
#
# COMPACT_ATOMS: atom_id res chain seq x y z
N MET A 1 -1.80 13.75 18.35
CA MET A 1 -1.34 12.55 17.60
C MET A 1 -0.02 12.10 18.19
N LYS A 2 0.09 10.87 18.70
CA LYS A 2 1.40 10.30 19.11
C LYS A 2 2.22 10.09 17.83
N ARG A 3 3.33 10.82 17.68
CA ARG A 3 4.34 10.49 16.67
C ARG A 3 4.91 9.13 17.05
N TRP A 4 4.88 8.21 16.10
CA TRP A 4 5.64 6.98 16.17
C TRP A 4 7.12 7.33 16.28
N THR A 5 7.70 7.11 17.45
CA THR A 5 9.15 7.26 17.65
C THR A 5 9.77 5.91 17.44
N PHE A 6 10.37 5.72 16.27
CA PHE A 6 11.23 4.56 16.01
C PHE A 6 12.41 4.59 16.98
N THR A 7 12.72 3.44 17.55
CA THR A 7 13.95 3.27 18.31
C THR A 7 15.12 3.11 17.34
N ALA A 8 16.33 3.52 17.75
CA ALA A 8 17.52 3.41 16.91
C ALA A 8 17.78 1.97 16.38
N PRO A 9 17.56 0.88 17.15
CA PRO A 9 17.69 -0.47 16.63
C PRO A 9 16.69 -0.80 15.53
N GLU A 10 15.45 -0.34 15.65
CA GLU A 10 14.43 -0.53 14.61
C GLU A 10 14.85 0.21 13.34
N ILE A 11 15.34 1.45 13.44
CA ILE A 11 15.86 2.22 12.29
C ILE A 11 17.04 1.51 11.62
N THR A 12 18.04 1.06 12.39
CA THR A 12 19.20 0.36 11.83
C THR A 12 18.82 -0.97 11.18
N GLN A 13 17.84 -1.68 11.73
CA GLN A 13 17.31 -2.87 11.11
C GLN A 13 16.64 -2.50 9.78
N ILE A 14 15.81 -1.43 9.75
CA ILE A 14 15.10 -0.81 8.60
C ILE A 14 16.00 -0.22 7.49
N GLU A 15 17.31 -0.08 7.71
CA GLU A 15 18.21 0.45 6.68
C GLU A 15 18.98 -0.65 5.91
N GLN A 16 19.01 -1.89 6.41
CA GLN A 16 19.90 -2.95 5.91
C GLN A 16 19.25 -3.98 4.95
N GLN A 17 17.93 -3.92 4.75
CA GLN A 17 17.15 -4.88 3.94
C GLN A 17 16.39 -4.12 2.85
N HIS A 18 16.62 -4.42 1.56
CA HIS A 18 15.94 -3.74 0.45
C HIS A 18 14.39 -3.85 0.45
N ASP A 19 13.81 -4.77 1.25
CA ASP A 19 12.37 -4.87 1.56
C ASP A 19 11.85 -3.66 2.38
N GLN A 20 12.73 -2.82 2.90
CA GLN A 20 12.39 -1.72 3.80
C GLN A 20 11.99 -0.43 3.11
N ILE A 21 12.28 -0.26 1.82
CA ILE A 21 11.72 0.86 1.04
C ILE A 21 10.19 0.70 0.93
N ASP A 22 9.71 -0.55 0.80
CA ASP A 22 8.28 -0.87 0.80
C ASP A 22 7.66 -0.67 2.19
N PHE A 23 8.39 -1.06 3.23
CA PHE A 23 7.97 -0.85 4.62
C PHE A 23 7.92 0.65 4.99
N LEU A 24 8.93 1.44 4.60
CA LEU A 24 8.99 2.89 4.82
C LEU A 24 7.86 3.59 4.06
N ALA A 25 7.60 3.24 2.79
CA ALA A 25 6.49 3.79 2.03
C ALA A 25 5.12 3.48 2.68
N LEU A 26 4.96 2.27 3.22
CA LEU A 26 3.79 1.78 3.93
C LEU A 26 3.54 2.53 5.25
N VAL A 27 4.58 2.74 6.04
CA VAL A 27 4.54 3.53 7.27
C VAL A 27 4.23 5.00 7.00
N TYR A 28 4.89 5.63 6.03
CA TYR A 28 4.63 7.04 5.68
C TYR A 28 3.20 7.25 5.18
N ALA A 29 2.67 6.32 4.37
CA ALA A 29 1.28 6.37 3.89
C ALA A 29 0.26 6.22 5.03
N ARG A 30 0.50 5.34 6.00
CA ARG A 30 -0.42 5.13 7.13
C ARG A 30 -0.36 6.24 8.19
N ILE A 31 0.83 6.80 8.46
CA ILE A 31 0.99 7.97 9.33
C ILE A 31 0.20 9.17 8.78
N SER A 32 0.19 9.35 7.46
CA SER A 32 -0.54 10.45 6.82
C SER A 32 -2.06 10.28 6.82
N TRP A 33 -2.61 9.10 7.17
CA TRP A 33 -4.06 8.85 7.27
C TRP A 33 -4.57 8.49 8.67
N GLY A 34 -3.73 8.54 9.69
CA GLY A 34 -4.15 8.36 11.09
C GLY A 34 -4.51 6.93 11.52
N ASN A 35 -4.40 5.93 10.63
CA ASN A 35 -4.76 4.53 10.89
C ASN A 35 -3.53 3.60 10.85
N ALA A 36 -2.39 4.01 11.42
CA ALA A 36 -1.21 3.13 11.48
C ALA A 36 -1.51 1.85 12.28
N PRO A 37 -1.09 0.65 11.80
CA PRO A 37 -1.10 -0.57 12.63
C PRO A 37 -0.37 -0.32 13.93
N ALA A 38 -0.66 -0.98 15.05
CA ALA A 38 -0.12 -0.61 16.36
C ALA A 38 1.31 -1.15 16.61
N THR A 39 1.71 -2.20 15.89
CA THR A 39 2.99 -2.90 16.11
C THR A 39 3.67 -3.28 14.80
N TRP A 40 4.97 -3.59 14.88
CA TRP A 40 5.77 -4.12 13.78
C TRP A 40 5.21 -5.41 13.20
N ALA A 41 4.81 -6.34 14.07
CA ALA A 41 4.24 -7.62 13.66
C ALA A 41 2.95 -7.44 12.85
N GLU A 42 2.13 -6.45 13.20
CA GLU A 42 0.92 -6.12 12.44
C GLU A 42 1.24 -5.48 11.07
N CYS A 43 2.24 -4.62 11.00
CA CYS A 43 2.71 -4.06 9.73
C CYS A 43 3.25 -5.15 8.79
N ASP A 44 4.07 -6.06 9.31
CA ASP A 44 4.66 -7.17 8.56
C ASP A 44 3.60 -8.17 8.06
N ALA A 45 2.64 -8.54 8.92
CA ALA A 45 1.53 -9.40 8.54
C ALA A 45 0.66 -8.78 7.44
N LEU A 46 0.36 -7.47 7.54
CA LEU A 46 -0.40 -6.74 6.53
C LEU A 46 0.37 -6.68 5.20
N LEU A 47 1.66 -6.38 5.24
CA LEU A 47 2.50 -6.35 4.05
C LEU A 47 2.54 -7.72 3.37
N THR A 48 2.73 -8.79 4.13
CA THR A 48 2.71 -10.18 3.63
C THR A 48 1.39 -10.50 2.92
N GLN A 49 0.26 -10.10 3.50
CA GLN A 49 -1.06 -10.28 2.86
C GLN A 49 -1.18 -9.51 1.55
N GLN A 50 -0.75 -8.24 1.52
CA GLN A 50 -0.81 -7.40 0.33
C GLN A 50 0.15 -7.89 -0.77
N TRP A 51 1.30 -8.45 -0.39
CA TRP A 51 2.22 -9.11 -1.32
C TRP A 51 1.61 -10.35 -1.96
N ALA A 52 0.98 -11.20 -1.16
CA ALA A 52 0.25 -12.36 -1.67
C ALA A 52 -0.89 -11.93 -2.61
N LEU A 53 -1.59 -10.84 -2.27
CA LEU A 53 -2.65 -10.28 -3.09
C LEU A 53 -2.11 -9.70 -4.41
N ALA A 54 -0.96 -9.04 -4.42
CA ALA A 54 -0.34 -8.54 -5.66
C ALA A 54 -0.04 -9.68 -6.65
N LEU A 55 0.36 -10.85 -6.14
CA LEU A 55 0.61 -12.04 -6.96
C LEU A 55 -0.67 -12.59 -7.63
N LYS A 56 -1.85 -12.43 -7.00
CA LYS A 56 -3.15 -12.76 -7.62
C LYS A 56 -3.39 -11.98 -8.92
N TYR A 57 -2.82 -10.79 -9.02
CA TYR A 57 -2.89 -9.94 -10.21
C TYR A 57 -1.64 -10.06 -11.08
N GLU A 58 -0.85 -11.13 -10.97
CA GLU A 58 0.35 -11.39 -11.79
C GLU A 58 1.40 -10.25 -11.70
N MET A 59 1.45 -9.56 -10.56
CA MET A 59 2.46 -8.53 -10.34
C MET A 59 3.74 -9.19 -9.85
N HIS A 60 4.56 -9.68 -10.78
CA HIS A 60 5.79 -10.39 -10.44
C HIS A 60 6.98 -9.46 -10.20
N ASN A 61 7.04 -8.32 -10.92
CA ASN A 61 8.10 -7.32 -10.75
C ASN A 61 7.87 -6.47 -9.49
N ILE A 62 8.95 -6.21 -8.75
CA ILE A 62 8.92 -5.45 -7.50
C ILE A 62 8.27 -4.07 -7.65
N ASP A 63 8.59 -3.31 -8.69
CA ASP A 63 8.03 -1.97 -8.92
C ASP A 63 6.52 -1.98 -9.04
N ALA A 64 5.96 -2.96 -9.75
CA ALA A 64 4.51 -3.11 -9.90
C ALA A 64 3.85 -3.46 -8.56
N LYS A 65 4.49 -4.33 -7.77
CA LYS A 65 4.03 -4.65 -6.40
C LYS A 65 4.03 -3.41 -5.51
N ARG A 66 5.10 -2.59 -5.55
CA ARG A 66 5.18 -1.34 -4.76
C ARG A 66 4.01 -0.42 -5.08
N LEU A 67 3.77 -0.18 -6.36
CA LEU A 67 2.68 0.68 -6.84
C LEU A 67 1.31 0.16 -6.42
N PHE A 68 1.09 -1.16 -6.49
CA PHE A 68 -0.17 -1.78 -6.07
C PHE A 68 -0.41 -1.71 -4.57
N ILE A 69 0.62 -2.02 -3.78
CA ILE A 69 0.56 -1.92 -2.33
C ILE A 69 0.29 -0.48 -1.92
N GLN A 70 0.98 0.49 -2.53
CA GLN A 70 0.71 1.91 -2.35
C GLN A 70 -0.72 2.29 -2.73
N ALA A 71 -1.29 1.71 -3.79
CA ALA A 71 -2.67 1.96 -4.20
C ALA A 71 -3.68 1.45 -3.16
N LEU A 72 -3.49 0.23 -2.64
CA LEU A 72 -4.31 -0.33 -1.56
C LEU A 72 -4.22 0.48 -0.27
N PHE A 73 -3.12 1.18 -0.07
CA PHE A 73 -3.01 2.18 0.98
C PHE A 73 -4.01 3.32 0.71
N TYR A 74 -3.97 3.96 -0.46
CA TYR A 74 -4.88 5.07 -0.78
C TYR A 74 -6.35 4.67 -0.78
N LYS A 75 -6.67 3.42 -1.14
CA LYS A 75 -8.03 2.88 -1.08
C LYS A 75 -7.99 1.42 -0.62
N PRO A 76 -8.11 1.16 0.70
CA PRO A 76 -8.21 -0.19 1.22
C PRO A 76 -9.40 -0.93 0.58
N GLY A 77 -9.17 -2.14 0.08
CA GLY A 77 -10.18 -2.91 -0.64
C GLY A 77 -10.50 -2.36 -2.04
N GLY A 78 -9.70 -1.44 -2.59
CA GLY A 78 -9.87 -0.91 -3.94
C GLY A 78 -9.80 -1.98 -5.02
N ASP A 79 -9.14 -3.10 -4.74
CA ASP A 79 -9.09 -4.31 -5.57
C ASP A 79 -10.41 -5.08 -5.60
N ASN A 80 -11.40 -4.73 -4.76
CA ASN A 80 -12.77 -5.25 -4.84
C ASN A 80 -13.73 -4.27 -5.52
N HIS A 81 -13.27 -3.04 -5.80
CA HIS A 81 -14.07 -2.06 -6.53
C HIS A 81 -14.04 -2.36 -8.04
N PRO A 82 -15.17 -2.32 -8.77
CA PRO A 82 -15.21 -2.62 -10.20
C PRO A 82 -14.18 -1.84 -11.03
N ASP A 83 -14.07 -0.53 -10.81
CA ASP A 83 -13.10 0.32 -11.52
C ASP A 83 -11.64 0.03 -11.14
N GLY A 84 -11.39 -0.33 -9.87
CA GLY A 84 -10.07 -0.73 -9.41
C GLY A 84 -9.65 -2.05 -10.04
N MET A 85 -10.57 -3.02 -10.07
CA MET A 85 -10.41 -4.29 -10.78
C MET A 85 -10.14 -4.09 -12.27
N ALA A 86 -10.85 -3.19 -12.95
CA ALA A 86 -10.64 -2.93 -14.37
C ALA A 86 -9.20 -2.46 -14.67
N CYS A 87 -8.62 -1.66 -13.77
CA CYS A 87 -7.20 -1.28 -13.87
C CYS A 87 -6.29 -2.50 -13.74
N LEU A 88 -6.58 -3.37 -12.77
CA LEU A 88 -5.81 -4.56 -12.42
C LEU A 88 -5.95 -5.73 -13.40
N THR A 89 -6.98 -5.78 -14.26
CA THR A 89 -7.19 -6.91 -15.20
C THR A 89 -7.06 -6.51 -16.67
N SER A 90 -6.65 -5.28 -16.97
CA SER A 90 -6.41 -4.84 -18.35
C SER A 90 -5.29 -5.65 -19.03
N ALA A 91 -5.34 -5.78 -20.36
CA ALA A 91 -4.30 -6.46 -21.15
C ALA A 91 -3.05 -5.57 -21.30
N SER A 92 -2.42 -5.20 -20.18
CA SER A 92 -1.30 -4.28 -20.10
C SER A 92 -0.22 -4.80 -19.14
N SER A 93 0.97 -4.20 -19.20
CA SER A 93 2.07 -4.58 -18.32
C SER A 93 1.68 -4.41 -16.84
N ALA A 94 2.25 -5.24 -15.96
CA ALA A 94 1.97 -5.18 -14.52
C ALA A 94 2.21 -3.78 -13.94
N ARG A 95 3.26 -3.09 -14.40
CA ARG A 95 3.55 -1.71 -13.99
C ARG A 95 2.44 -0.74 -14.42
N PHE A 96 1.97 -0.81 -15.66
CA PHE A 96 0.91 0.06 -16.15
C PHE A 96 -0.40 -0.16 -15.40
N ARG A 97 -0.77 -1.42 -15.17
CA ARG A 97 -1.92 -1.81 -14.35
C ARG A 97 -1.85 -1.22 -12.94
N ALA A 98 -0.71 -1.41 -12.26
CA ALA A 98 -0.50 -0.91 -10.92
C ALA A 98 -0.47 0.63 -10.85
N SER A 99 0.11 1.31 -11.84
CA SER A 99 0.07 2.78 -11.93
C SER A 99 -1.35 3.31 -12.16
N GLY A 100 -2.14 2.68 -13.03
CA GLY A 100 -3.53 3.04 -13.24
C GLY A 100 -4.37 2.84 -11.98
N PHE A 101 -4.17 1.72 -11.29
CA PHE A 101 -4.82 1.43 -10.02
C PHE A 101 -4.43 2.43 -8.91
N LEU A 102 -3.15 2.83 -8.84
CA LEU A 102 -2.69 3.86 -7.91
C LEU A 102 -3.34 5.22 -8.19
N ALA A 103 -3.36 5.66 -9.45
CA ALA A 103 -4.00 6.92 -9.83
C ALA A 103 -5.50 6.91 -9.49
N TRP A 104 -6.18 5.80 -9.76
CA TRP A 104 -7.58 5.62 -9.37
C TRP A 104 -7.75 5.69 -7.84
N SER A 105 -6.92 4.95 -7.09
CA SER A 105 -7.00 4.90 -5.63
C SER A 105 -6.75 6.26 -4.99
N GLN A 106 -5.76 7.01 -5.48
CA GLN A 106 -5.47 8.38 -5.03
C GLN A 106 -6.66 9.33 -5.26
N LYS A 107 -7.33 9.23 -6.41
CA LYS A 107 -8.53 10.02 -6.72
C LYS A 107 -9.73 9.69 -5.82
N HIS A 108 -9.78 8.47 -5.28
CA HIS A 108 -10.88 7.97 -4.45
C HIS A 108 -10.54 7.91 -2.95
N ASN A 109 -9.31 8.23 -2.55
CA ASN A 109 -8.90 8.41 -1.16
C ASN A 109 -9.65 9.58 -0.48
N SER A 110 -10.07 10.58 -1.27
CA SER A 110 -10.68 11.83 -0.79
C SER A 110 -12.21 11.87 -0.84
N LYS A 111 -12.89 10.78 -1.24
CA LYS A 111 -14.36 10.76 -1.33
C LYS A 111 -15.08 10.12 -0.15
N ASP A 112 -14.37 9.44 0.76
CA ASP A 112 -14.98 8.85 1.96
C ASP A 112 -14.80 9.71 3.24
N THR A 113 -14.05 10.82 3.18
CA THR A 113 -13.90 11.75 4.30
C THR A 113 -15.00 12.83 4.37
N ASN A 114 -16.01 12.78 3.50
CA ASN A 114 -17.06 13.79 3.43
C ASN A 114 -18.48 13.20 3.39
N ASN A 115 -18.74 12.15 4.15
CA ASN A 115 -20.09 11.75 4.55
C ASN A 115 -20.09 11.40 6.05
N GLY A 116 -19.89 12.43 6.87
CA GLY A 116 -20.19 12.41 8.30
C GLY A 116 -21.14 13.55 8.60
N VAL A 117 -22.44 13.27 8.44
CA VAL A 117 -23.50 13.93 9.22
C VAL A 117 -23.28 13.57 10.69
#